data_AF-A0A1E7EV40-F1
#
_entry.id   AF-A0A1E7EV40-F1
#
_cell.length_a   1.000
_cell.length_b   1.000
_cell.length_c   1.000
_cell.angle_alpha   90.00
_cell.angle_beta   90.00
_cell.angle_gamma   90.00
#
_symmetry.space_group_name_H-M   'P 1'
#
loop_
_entity.id
_entity.type
_entity.pdbx_description
1 polymer ?
#
loop_
_entity_poly.entity_id
_entity_poly.type
_entity_poly.pdbx_seq_one_letter_code
_entity_poly.pdbx_strand_id
1 'polypeptide(L)'
;MKFTAADAITVFGLTAFCCSTIKGVEANELKLRAREKMRKDKAERQLQADNAGLVFSRGYVCITRPQDFAFVIPQQQSIVPEDLFDLNLLGSSTIQSGGIYDPADVQIVDRLGTSVADNFDGITQTTEKKQNRGQFAGQRQPKFIPQKDPGFFFNGECVATQVRGALILGHSCLLNLCLGGGGYNCLAIYAGSKFVFNPLEQVLLSDDTFNSTPIFGFNAGTIVPSLPPSYPGTIIGGTGLFVGAVGYIDVTTITGSTLTPASKFTEVIKARFSQAGYITQKINVVTNVPLPVAP
;
A
#
# COMPACT_ATOMS: atom_id res chain seq x y z
N MET A 1 55.20 -43.07 43.08
CA MET A 1 54.02 -42.75 42.23
C MET A 1 53.04 -41.91 43.04
N LYS A 2 52.41 -40.93 42.38
CA LYS A 2 51.36 -39.99 42.85
C LYS A 2 51.85 -38.63 43.38
N PHE A 3 52.05 -37.74 42.40
CA PHE A 3 51.85 -36.29 42.51
C PHE A 3 50.35 -35.99 42.65
N THR A 4 50.00 -34.92 43.36
CA THR A 4 48.97 -33.93 42.94
C THR A 4 49.05 -32.70 43.83
N ALA A 5 49.40 -31.57 43.23
CA ALA A 5 49.29 -30.23 43.79
C ALA A 5 48.61 -29.32 42.74
N ALA A 6 48.05 -28.22 43.25
CA ALA A 6 47.58 -27.01 42.56
C ALA A 6 46.16 -27.03 41.97
N ASP A 7 45.23 -26.52 42.80
CA ASP A 7 44.36 -25.37 42.56
C ASP A 7 43.99 -25.01 41.11
N ALA A 8 42.70 -25.18 40.83
CA ALA A 8 42.04 -24.86 39.58
C ALA A 8 41.89 -23.34 39.40
N ILE A 9 42.57 -22.81 38.39
CA ILE A 9 42.32 -21.49 37.80
C ILE A 9 41.00 -21.56 37.02
N THR A 10 39.99 -20.82 37.49
CA THR A 10 38.72 -20.65 36.79
C THR A 10 38.89 -19.65 35.66
N VAL A 11 39.03 -20.15 34.43
CA VAL A 11 38.94 -19.36 33.20
C VAL A 11 37.47 -19.11 32.91
N PHE A 12 36.98 -17.91 33.23
CA PHE A 12 35.69 -17.45 32.72
C PHE A 12 35.86 -17.07 31.24
N GLY A 13 35.28 -17.90 30.37
CA GLY A 13 35.34 -17.77 28.94
C GLY A 13 34.64 -16.49 28.44
N LEU A 14 35.34 -15.79 27.55
CA LEU A 14 34.77 -14.87 26.58
C LEU A 14 33.74 -15.65 25.73
N THR A 15 32.46 -15.48 26.01
CA THR A 15 31.39 -15.87 25.07
C THR A 15 31.08 -14.71 24.14
N ALA A 16 31.39 -14.99 22.87
CA ALA A 16 31.10 -14.25 21.66
C ALA A 16 29.82 -13.39 21.71
N PHE A 17 30.01 -12.08 21.50
CA PHE A 17 28.99 -11.21 20.90
C PHE A 17 28.80 -11.63 19.43
N CYS A 18 27.86 -12.54 19.18
CA CYS A 18 27.44 -12.89 17.81
C CYS A 18 26.04 -12.36 17.52
N CYS A 19 26.02 -11.26 16.75
CA CYS A 19 25.11 -11.00 15.63
C CYS A 19 23.59 -11.10 15.87
N SER A 20 22.96 -9.99 16.26
CA SER A 20 21.53 -9.73 16.01
C SER A 20 21.28 -8.68 14.91
N THR A 21 22.33 -8.19 14.22
CA THR A 21 22.23 -7.16 13.17
C THR A 21 21.95 -7.69 11.76
N ILE A 22 22.00 -9.00 11.52
CA ILE A 22 21.99 -9.56 10.15
C ILE A 22 20.59 -9.53 9.50
N LYS A 23 19.51 -9.73 10.27
CA LYS A 23 18.14 -9.78 9.69
C LYS A 23 17.65 -8.44 9.12
N GLY A 24 18.14 -7.31 9.64
CA GLY A 24 17.79 -5.98 9.15
C GLY A 24 18.53 -5.58 7.86
N VAL A 25 19.78 -6.05 7.71
CA VAL A 25 20.59 -5.78 6.51
C VAL A 25 20.06 -6.57 5.32
N GLU A 26 19.72 -7.83 5.51
CA GLU A 26 19.22 -8.71 4.45
C GLU A 26 17.86 -8.24 3.89
N ALA A 27 16.96 -7.75 4.74
CA ALA A 27 15.68 -7.18 4.32
C ALA A 27 15.84 -5.86 3.54
N ASN A 28 16.80 -5.01 3.93
CA ASN A 28 17.11 -3.79 3.21
C ASN A 28 17.79 -4.06 1.86
N GLU A 29 18.67 -5.06 1.80
CA GLU A 29 19.33 -5.50 0.57
C GLU A 29 18.33 -6.10 -0.43
N LEU A 30 17.37 -6.90 0.05
CA LEU A 30 16.25 -7.42 -0.75
C LEU A 30 15.37 -6.30 -1.31
N LYS A 31 15.06 -5.28 -0.50
CA LYS A 31 14.30 -4.09 -0.97
C LYS A 31 15.08 -3.29 -2.00
N LEU A 32 16.40 -3.14 -1.83
CA LEU A 32 17.27 -2.48 -2.81
C LEU A 32 17.32 -3.25 -4.13
N ARG A 33 17.54 -4.57 -4.10
CA ARG A 33 17.51 -5.43 -5.29
C ARG A 33 16.14 -5.42 -5.99
N ALA A 34 15.05 -5.39 -5.23
CA ALA A 34 13.71 -5.25 -5.80
C ALA A 34 13.53 -3.90 -6.52
N ARG A 35 14.02 -2.80 -5.94
CA ARG A 35 14.00 -1.46 -6.57
C ARG A 35 14.86 -1.40 -7.83
N GLU A 36 16.05 -1.99 -7.81
CA GLU A 36 16.93 -2.06 -8.98
C GLU A 36 16.33 -2.90 -10.10
N LYS A 37 15.77 -4.07 -9.75
CA LYS A 37 15.04 -4.91 -10.71
C LYS A 37 13.86 -4.16 -11.31
N MET A 38 13.08 -3.46 -10.48
CA MET A 38 11.96 -2.63 -10.95
C MET A 38 12.43 -1.51 -11.88
N ARG A 39 13.58 -0.88 -11.59
CA ARG A 39 14.17 0.16 -12.45
C ARG A 39 14.60 -0.42 -13.80
N LYS A 40 15.18 -1.62 -13.81
CA LYS A 40 15.56 -2.34 -15.02
C LYS A 40 14.34 -2.77 -15.84
N ASP A 41 13.36 -3.40 -15.20
CA ASP A 41 12.10 -3.82 -15.83
C ASP A 41 11.33 -2.60 -16.39
N LYS A 42 11.45 -1.43 -15.76
CA LYS A 42 10.90 -0.16 -16.27
C LYS A 42 11.67 0.32 -17.51
N ALA A 43 12.99 0.27 -17.49
CA ALA A 43 13.82 0.67 -18.63
C ALA A 43 13.62 -0.25 -19.83
N GLU A 44 13.52 -1.57 -19.62
CA GLU A 44 13.24 -2.55 -20.69
C GLU A 44 11.86 -2.30 -21.32
N ARG A 45 10.85 -1.95 -20.52
CA ARG A 45 9.52 -1.57 -21.03
C ARG A 45 9.53 -0.24 -21.78
N GLN A 46 10.33 0.73 -21.35
CA GLN A 46 10.52 1.98 -22.10
C GLN A 46 11.17 1.71 -23.47
N LEU A 47 12.18 0.84 -23.54
CA LEU A 47 12.79 0.44 -24.81
C LEU A 47 11.82 -0.32 -25.73
N GLN A 48 10.93 -1.13 -25.17
CA GLN A 48 9.84 -1.75 -25.94
C GLN A 48 8.82 -0.71 -26.44
N ALA A 49 8.57 0.35 -25.67
CA ALA A 49 7.70 1.46 -26.06
C ALA A 49 8.23 2.21 -27.28
N ASP A 50 9.54 2.50 -27.27
CA ASP A 50 10.22 3.24 -28.34
C ASP A 50 10.16 2.49 -29.67
N ASN A 51 10.17 1.14 -29.64
CA ASN A 51 10.04 0.29 -30.83
C ASN A 51 8.57 0.05 -31.26
N ALA A 52 7.59 0.32 -30.40
CA ALA A 52 6.17 0.02 -30.63
C ALA A 52 5.33 1.24 -31.09
N GLY A 53 5.97 2.39 -31.35
CA GLY A 53 5.25 3.61 -31.72
C GLY A 53 4.43 4.21 -30.58
N LEU A 54 4.76 3.90 -29.32
CA LEU A 54 4.14 4.50 -28.14
C LEU A 54 4.81 5.86 -27.86
N VAL A 55 4.17 6.95 -28.27
CA VAL A 55 4.80 8.29 -28.25
C VAL A 55 4.31 9.14 -27.06
N PHE A 56 3.13 8.84 -26.51
CA PHE A 56 2.49 9.70 -25.52
C PHE A 56 2.68 9.14 -24.12
N SER A 57 3.16 9.98 -23.20
CA SER A 57 3.35 9.64 -21.79
C SER A 57 2.80 10.74 -20.90
N ARG A 58 1.98 10.37 -19.91
CA ARG A 58 1.46 11.30 -18.90
C ARG A 58 1.27 10.61 -17.56
N GLY A 59 1.55 11.34 -16.49
CA GLY A 59 1.23 10.94 -15.12
C GLY A 59 -0.09 11.55 -14.66
N TYR A 60 -0.88 10.77 -13.92
CA TYR A 60 -2.11 11.20 -13.28
C TYR A 60 -2.06 10.87 -11.79
N VAL A 61 -2.85 11.58 -10.99
CA VAL A 61 -3.10 11.23 -9.60
C VAL A 61 -4.55 10.81 -9.45
N CYS A 62 -4.76 9.61 -8.93
CA CYS A 62 -6.06 9.11 -8.51
C CYS A 62 -6.22 9.31 -7.01
N ILE A 63 -7.33 9.92 -6.58
CA ILE A 63 -7.71 9.98 -5.16
C ILE A 63 -9.04 9.25 -4.99
N THR A 64 -8.99 8.15 -4.23
CA THR A 64 -10.16 7.35 -3.85
C THR A 64 -10.57 7.68 -2.43
N ARG A 65 -11.85 8.01 -2.24
CA ARG A 65 -12.42 8.28 -0.92
C ARG A 65 -12.71 6.97 -0.20
N PRO A 66 -12.73 6.95 1.16
CA PRO A 66 -13.05 5.75 1.92
C PRO A 66 -14.38 5.09 1.51
N GLN A 67 -15.40 5.89 1.20
CA GLN A 67 -16.71 5.41 0.75
C GLN A 67 -16.70 4.76 -0.65
N ASP A 68 -15.69 5.08 -1.46
CA ASP A 68 -15.56 4.62 -2.84
C ASP A 68 -14.52 3.48 -2.95
N PHE A 69 -14.18 2.87 -1.80
CA PHE A 69 -13.29 1.73 -1.68
C PHE A 69 -13.96 0.63 -0.87
N ALA A 70 -13.92 -0.59 -1.39
CA ALA A 70 -14.40 -1.77 -0.69
C ALA A 70 -13.38 -2.89 -0.78
N PHE A 71 -13.21 -3.62 0.32
CA PHE A 71 -12.50 -4.89 0.35
C PHE A 71 -13.48 -5.99 0.70
N VAL A 72 -13.64 -6.93 -0.20
CA VAL A 72 -14.56 -8.04 -0.09
C VAL A 72 -13.74 -9.30 0.08
N ILE A 73 -13.94 -9.99 1.20
CA ILE A 73 -13.42 -11.34 1.39
C ILE A 73 -14.56 -12.27 1.01
N PRO A 74 -14.39 -13.20 0.04
CA PRO A 74 -15.43 -14.16 -0.27
C PRO A 74 -15.74 -14.95 1.01
N GLN A 75 -17.02 -15.06 1.36
CA GLN A 75 -17.46 -15.90 2.46
C GLN A 75 -17.17 -17.36 2.10
N GLN A 76 -16.01 -17.88 2.48
CA GLN A 76 -15.82 -19.33 2.55
C GLN A 76 -16.63 -19.81 3.75
N GLN A 77 -17.85 -20.25 3.47
CA GLN A 77 -18.92 -20.59 4.39
C GLN A 77 -18.63 -21.77 5.35
N SER A 78 -17.37 -22.14 5.62
CA SER A 78 -17.08 -23.37 6.36
C SER A 78 -16.17 -23.26 7.58
N ILE A 79 -15.41 -22.18 7.78
CA ILE A 79 -14.54 -22.10 8.96
C ILE A 79 -14.50 -20.64 9.39
N VAL A 80 -15.23 -20.31 10.45
CA VAL A 80 -14.93 -19.13 11.26
C VAL A 80 -13.47 -19.32 11.69
N PRO A 81 -12.51 -18.53 11.19
CA PRO A 81 -11.12 -18.70 11.60
C PRO A 81 -11.06 -18.39 13.10
N GLU A 82 -10.79 -19.40 13.93
CA GLU A 82 -10.60 -19.18 15.37
C GLU A 82 -9.31 -18.36 15.61
N ASP A 83 -8.35 -18.43 14.67
CA ASP A 83 -7.08 -17.73 14.67
C ASP A 83 -6.78 -16.93 13.38
N LEU A 84 -5.99 -15.86 13.51
CA LEU A 84 -5.54 -14.98 12.41
C LEU A 84 -4.68 -15.70 11.36
N PHE A 85 -4.16 -16.89 11.71
CA PHE A 85 -3.29 -17.71 10.87
C PHE A 85 -4.05 -18.58 9.86
N ASP A 86 -5.35 -18.80 10.05
CA ASP A 86 -6.21 -19.57 9.13
C ASP A 86 -6.85 -18.68 8.05
N LEU A 87 -6.51 -17.38 8.03
CA LEU A 87 -7.05 -16.45 7.05
C LEU A 87 -6.53 -16.77 5.65
N ASN A 88 -7.43 -17.20 4.77
CA ASN A 88 -7.17 -17.37 3.35
C ASN A 88 -7.78 -16.21 2.56
N LEU A 89 -6.93 -15.33 2.03
CA LEU A 89 -7.37 -14.19 1.22
C LEU A 89 -7.58 -14.53 -0.26
N LEU A 90 -7.56 -15.81 -0.65
CA LEU A 90 -7.74 -16.21 -2.04
C LEU A 90 -9.12 -15.79 -2.54
N GLY A 91 -9.16 -15.11 -3.69
CA GLY A 91 -10.40 -14.59 -4.25
C GLY A 91 -10.95 -13.37 -3.52
N SER A 92 -10.26 -12.84 -2.50
CA SER A 92 -10.59 -11.51 -1.97
C SER A 92 -10.43 -10.47 -3.07
N SER A 93 -11.35 -9.52 -3.10
CA SER A 93 -11.35 -8.46 -4.09
C SER A 93 -11.31 -7.08 -3.44
N THR A 94 -10.60 -6.17 -4.09
CA THR A 94 -10.61 -4.74 -3.78
C THR A 94 -11.32 -4.04 -4.93
N ILE A 95 -12.36 -3.29 -4.61
CA ILE A 95 -13.11 -2.48 -5.55
C ILE A 95 -12.80 -1.03 -5.23
N GLN A 96 -12.42 -0.24 -6.22
CA GLN A 96 -12.09 1.16 -6.04
C GLN A 96 -12.68 2.04 -7.13
N SER A 97 -13.02 3.28 -6.77
CA SER A 97 -13.47 4.32 -7.69
C SER A 97 -12.98 5.69 -7.22
N GLY A 98 -11.93 6.21 -7.86
CA GLY A 98 -11.33 7.51 -7.53
C GLY A 98 -11.55 8.56 -8.61
N GLY A 99 -11.40 9.83 -8.24
CA GLY A 99 -11.28 10.92 -9.21
C GLY A 99 -9.85 11.01 -9.74
N ILE A 100 -9.70 11.40 -11.00
CA ILE A 100 -8.40 11.65 -11.65
C ILE A 100 -8.11 13.15 -11.69
N TYR A 101 -6.89 13.52 -11.29
CA TYR A 101 -6.42 14.90 -11.21
C TYR A 101 -5.04 15.04 -11.85
N ASP A 102 -4.67 16.26 -12.22
CA ASP A 102 -3.31 16.58 -12.62
C ASP A 102 -2.38 16.49 -11.39
N PRO A 103 -1.22 15.81 -11.50
CA PRO A 103 -0.20 15.83 -10.45
C PRO A 103 0.24 17.24 -10.00
N ALA A 104 0.11 18.27 -10.85
CA ALA A 104 0.44 19.65 -10.50
C ALA A 104 -0.53 20.28 -9.50
N ASP A 105 -1.80 19.85 -9.51
CA ASP A 105 -2.87 20.43 -8.69
C ASP A 105 -3.07 19.70 -7.35
N VAL A 106 -2.48 18.51 -7.19
CA VAL A 106 -2.58 17.73 -5.95
C VAL A 106 -1.30 17.86 -5.11
N GLN A 107 -1.42 18.53 -3.98
CA GLN A 107 -0.36 18.57 -2.98
C GLN A 107 -0.53 17.45 -1.95
N ILE A 108 0.42 16.50 -1.92
CA ILE A 108 0.51 15.48 -0.86
C ILE A 108 1.41 16.03 0.25
N VAL A 109 0.89 16.06 1.47
CA VAL A 109 1.61 16.52 2.65
C VAL A 109 1.89 15.36 3.60
N ASP A 110 3.06 15.41 4.24
CA ASP A 110 3.39 14.50 5.33
C ASP A 110 2.43 14.78 6.51
N ARG A 111 1.69 13.76 6.91
CA ARG A 111 0.85 13.73 8.09
C ARG A 111 1.37 12.66 9.03
N LEU A 112 2.26 13.08 9.92
CA LEU A 112 2.84 12.26 10.99
C LEU A 112 1.82 11.97 12.13
N GLY A 113 0.51 12.19 11.90
CA GLY A 113 -0.52 12.02 12.93
C GLY A 113 -0.41 13.01 14.10
N THR A 114 0.11 14.22 13.84
CA THR A 114 0.30 15.30 14.82
C THR A 114 -0.72 16.43 14.69
N SER A 115 -1.52 16.46 13.62
CA SER A 115 -2.48 17.54 13.41
C SER A 115 -3.78 17.27 14.18
N VAL A 116 -4.41 18.34 14.68
CA VAL A 116 -5.69 18.25 15.40
C VAL A 116 -6.80 17.66 14.52
N ALA A 117 -6.71 17.84 13.20
CA ALA A 117 -7.64 17.32 12.20
C ALA A 117 -7.54 15.79 11.98
N ASP A 118 -6.48 15.15 12.49
CA ASP A 118 -6.27 13.70 12.38
C ASP A 118 -6.73 12.94 13.64
N ASN A 119 -7.28 13.65 14.63
CA ASN A 119 -7.87 13.05 15.82
C ASN A 119 -9.35 12.73 15.55
N PHE A 120 -9.73 11.47 15.70
CA PHE A 120 -11.13 11.03 15.64
C PHE A 120 -11.81 11.08 17.02
N ASP A 121 -11.25 11.87 17.94
CA ASP A 121 -11.76 12.00 19.30
C ASP A 121 -13.01 12.89 19.28
N GLY A 122 -14.17 12.32 19.66
CA GLY A 122 -15.37 13.08 19.96
C GLY A 122 -15.12 14.06 21.10
N ILE A 123 -15.89 15.17 21.10
CA ILE A 123 -15.76 16.38 21.93
C ILE A 123 -15.73 16.13 23.46
N THR A 124 -15.87 14.89 23.94
CA THR A 124 -16.10 14.54 25.35
C THR A 124 -15.02 13.70 26.03
N GLN A 125 -13.83 13.49 25.44
CA GLN A 125 -12.76 12.76 26.14
C GLN A 125 -11.71 13.71 26.74
N THR A 126 -11.65 13.68 28.08
CA THR A 126 -10.63 14.32 28.92
C THR A 126 -9.22 13.97 28.45
N THR A 127 -8.32 14.93 28.63
CA THR A 127 -6.97 15.10 28.08
C THR A 127 -5.98 13.93 28.21
N GLU A 128 -6.37 12.81 28.85
CA GLU A 128 -5.52 11.64 29.14
C GLU A 128 -5.77 10.44 28.20
N LYS A 129 -6.75 10.49 27.29
CA LYS A 129 -7.05 9.38 26.35
C LYS A 129 -7.08 9.80 24.88
N LYS A 130 -5.99 10.39 24.36
CA LYS A 130 -5.79 10.56 22.90
C LYS A 130 -5.39 9.24 22.22
N GLN A 131 -6.25 8.23 22.32
CA GLN A 131 -5.97 6.88 21.80
C GLN A 131 -6.56 6.62 20.40
N ASN A 132 -7.49 7.43 19.89
CA ASN A 132 -8.11 7.19 18.58
C ASN A 132 -7.55 8.13 17.50
N ARG A 133 -6.27 7.95 17.17
CA ARG A 133 -5.66 8.66 16.03
C ARG A 133 -5.87 7.86 14.74
N GLY A 134 -6.18 8.57 13.65
CA GLY A 134 -6.21 7.97 12.32
C GLY A 134 -4.80 7.56 11.90
N GLN A 135 -4.61 6.29 11.57
CA GLN A 135 -3.36 5.82 10.98
C GLN A 135 -3.42 5.91 9.46
N PHE A 136 -2.45 6.61 8.86
CA PHE A 136 -2.35 6.80 7.41
C PHE A 136 -1.21 5.94 6.84
N ALA A 137 -1.50 5.07 5.88
CA ALA A 137 -0.45 4.35 5.17
C ALA A 137 0.42 5.35 4.40
N GLY A 138 1.74 5.22 4.55
CA GLY A 138 2.70 6.16 3.96
C GLY A 138 2.88 7.48 4.71
N GLN A 139 2.24 7.69 5.87
CA GLN A 139 2.32 8.92 6.68
C GLN A 139 2.04 10.20 5.88
N ARG A 140 1.20 10.10 4.85
CA ARG A 140 0.95 11.15 3.88
C ARG A 140 -0.54 11.19 3.58
N GLN A 141 -1.05 12.38 3.30
CA GLN A 141 -2.41 12.60 2.83
C GLN A 141 -2.44 13.78 1.86
N PRO A 142 -3.40 13.82 0.92
CA PRO A 142 -3.65 15.04 0.15
C PRO A 142 -4.01 16.19 1.10
N LYS A 143 -3.41 17.36 0.88
CA LYS A 143 -3.69 18.57 1.68
C LYS A 143 -5.12 19.04 1.50
N PHE A 144 -5.57 19.02 0.26
CA PHE A 144 -6.93 19.29 -0.16
C PHE A 144 -7.27 18.35 -1.31
N ILE A 145 -8.55 18.12 -1.56
CA ILE A 145 -9.03 17.30 -2.67
C ILE A 145 -9.83 18.23 -3.59
N PRO A 146 -9.40 18.42 -4.84
CA PRO A 146 -10.17 19.19 -5.80
C PRO A 146 -11.57 18.58 -6.01
N GLN A 147 -12.49 19.36 -6.57
CA GLN A 147 -13.80 18.83 -6.92
C GLN A 147 -13.64 17.76 -8.01
N LYS A 148 -14.19 16.57 -7.78
CA LYS A 148 -14.16 15.47 -8.75
C LYS A 148 -14.93 15.87 -10.00
N ASP A 149 -14.28 15.82 -11.16
CA ASP A 149 -14.96 15.89 -12.46
C ASP A 149 -15.58 14.51 -12.78
N PRO A 150 -16.88 14.44 -13.09
CA PRO A 150 -17.55 13.17 -13.39
C PRO A 150 -17.01 12.47 -14.65
N GLY A 151 -16.34 13.19 -15.55
CA GLY A 151 -15.69 12.63 -16.74
C GLY A 151 -14.29 12.07 -16.50
N PHE A 152 -13.68 12.35 -15.34
CA PHE A 152 -12.31 11.96 -15.00
C PHE A 152 -12.28 11.07 -13.76
N PHE A 153 -12.24 9.76 -13.99
CA PHE A 153 -12.24 8.79 -12.91
C PHE A 153 -11.43 7.55 -13.23
N PHE A 154 -11.05 6.86 -12.17
CA PHE A 154 -10.35 5.60 -12.24
C PHE A 154 -11.07 4.60 -11.37
N ASN A 155 -11.61 3.55 -11.98
CA ASN A 155 -12.33 2.53 -11.27
C ASN A 155 -11.93 1.14 -11.70
N GLY A 156 -12.28 0.15 -10.88
CA GLY A 156 -12.07 -1.25 -11.23
C GLY A 156 -11.98 -2.14 -10.01
N GLU A 157 -11.63 -3.38 -10.29
CA GLU A 157 -11.55 -4.43 -9.30
C GLU A 157 -10.19 -5.14 -9.43
N CYS A 158 -9.54 -5.38 -8.30
CA CYS A 158 -8.39 -6.26 -8.19
C CYS A 158 -8.72 -7.47 -7.32
N VAL A 159 -8.50 -8.67 -7.85
CA VAL A 159 -8.74 -9.94 -7.17
C VAL A 159 -7.40 -10.59 -6.80
N ALA A 160 -7.28 -11.07 -5.57
CA ALA A 160 -6.15 -11.86 -5.11
C ALA A 160 -6.18 -13.25 -5.74
N THR A 161 -5.24 -13.51 -6.66
CA THR A 161 -5.17 -14.76 -7.43
C THR A 161 -4.20 -15.78 -6.81
N GLN A 162 -3.27 -15.32 -5.97
CA GLN A 162 -2.31 -16.15 -5.27
C GLN A 162 -2.07 -15.60 -3.87
N VAL A 163 -2.14 -16.47 -2.86
CA VAL A 163 -1.99 -16.09 -1.45
C VAL A 163 -1.26 -17.15 -0.64
N ARG A 164 -0.70 -16.75 0.50
CA ARG A 164 -0.15 -17.62 1.54
C ARG A 164 -0.56 -17.07 2.91
N GLY A 165 -1.64 -17.61 3.48
CA GLY A 165 -2.28 -17.03 4.66
C GLY A 165 -2.80 -15.61 4.35
N ALA A 166 -2.49 -14.65 5.22
CA ALA A 166 -2.81 -13.23 5.02
C ALA A 166 -1.92 -12.53 3.95
N LEU A 167 -0.88 -13.19 3.44
CA LEU A 167 0.01 -12.60 2.44
C LEU A 167 -0.56 -12.82 1.04
N ILE A 168 -0.90 -11.73 0.35
CA ILE A 168 -1.17 -11.76 -1.10
C ILE A 168 0.19 -11.88 -1.80
N LEU A 169 0.30 -12.80 -2.76
CA LEU A 169 1.50 -13.05 -3.56
C LEU A 169 1.32 -12.63 -5.02
N GLY A 170 0.07 -12.57 -5.48
CA GLY A 170 -0.31 -12.16 -6.81
C GLY A 170 -1.75 -11.67 -6.82
N HIS A 171 -2.00 -10.67 -7.65
CA HIS A 171 -3.33 -10.19 -7.96
C HIS A 171 -3.52 -10.08 -9.47
N SER A 172 -4.78 -10.01 -9.89
CA SER A 172 -5.19 -9.55 -11.22
C SER A 172 -6.24 -8.46 -11.07
N CYS A 173 -6.05 -7.38 -11.81
CA CYS A 173 -6.91 -6.21 -11.81
C CYS A 173 -7.47 -5.96 -13.20
N LEU A 174 -8.75 -5.60 -13.25
CA LEU A 174 -9.41 -4.99 -14.40
C LEU A 174 -9.77 -3.56 -14.01
N LEU A 175 -9.14 -2.60 -14.67
CA LEU A 175 -9.19 -1.19 -14.31
C LEU A 175 -9.61 -0.38 -15.55
N ASN A 176 -10.41 0.65 -15.35
CA ASN A 176 -10.73 1.64 -16.36
C ASN A 176 -10.20 3.01 -15.94
N LEU A 177 -9.49 3.66 -16.84
CA LEU A 177 -9.05 5.04 -16.68
C LEU A 177 -9.80 5.93 -17.65
N CYS A 178 -10.78 6.68 -17.15
CA CYS A 178 -11.60 7.58 -17.95
C CYS A 178 -11.05 9.00 -17.86
N LEU A 179 -10.83 9.61 -19.03
CA LEU A 179 -10.17 10.91 -19.18
C LEU A 179 -11.01 11.85 -20.05
N GLY A 180 -12.29 12.00 -19.71
CA GLY A 180 -13.21 12.95 -20.32
C GLY A 180 -14.34 12.33 -21.12
N GLY A 181 -14.94 13.13 -22.01
CA GLY A 181 -16.11 12.74 -22.80
C GLY A 181 -17.30 12.33 -21.94
N GLY A 182 -17.51 12.99 -20.79
CA GLY A 182 -18.58 12.63 -19.84
C GLY A 182 -18.42 11.24 -19.19
N GLY A 183 -17.23 10.64 -19.26
CA GLY A 183 -16.97 9.29 -18.75
C GLY A 183 -17.01 8.20 -19.83
N TYR A 184 -17.09 8.56 -21.11
CA TYR A 184 -17.09 7.60 -22.23
C TYR A 184 -15.73 7.41 -22.89
N ASN A 185 -14.76 8.31 -22.64
CA ASN A 185 -13.40 8.18 -23.13
C ASN A 185 -12.55 7.47 -22.08
N CYS A 186 -12.47 6.13 -22.15
CA CYS A 186 -11.79 5.32 -21.15
C CYS A 186 -10.74 4.40 -21.76
N LEU A 187 -9.65 4.17 -21.03
CA LEU A 187 -8.66 3.13 -21.31
C LEU A 187 -9.02 1.90 -20.48
N ALA A 188 -9.13 0.76 -21.14
CA ALA A 188 -9.31 -0.53 -20.50
C ALA A 188 -7.94 -1.13 -20.19
N ILE A 189 -7.70 -1.44 -18.92
CA ILE A 189 -6.40 -1.86 -18.41
C ILE A 189 -6.54 -3.20 -17.71
N TYR A 190 -5.62 -4.11 -18.05
CA TYR A 190 -5.38 -5.32 -17.29
C TYR A 190 -4.06 -5.19 -16.54
N ALA A 191 -4.07 -5.37 -15.22
CA ALA A 191 -2.86 -5.35 -14.41
C ALA A 191 -2.76 -6.65 -13.60
N GLY A 192 -1.82 -7.52 -13.95
CA GLY A 192 -1.58 -8.77 -13.25
C GLY A 192 -0.10 -8.92 -13.00
N SER A 193 0.30 -9.00 -11.74
CA SER A 193 1.72 -9.11 -11.39
C SER A 193 1.93 -9.84 -10.08
N LYS A 194 3.20 -10.24 -9.85
CA LYS A 194 3.64 -10.68 -8.54
C LYS A 194 3.50 -9.50 -7.58
N PHE A 195 2.65 -9.67 -6.58
CA PHE A 195 2.24 -8.62 -5.67
C PHE A 195 2.34 -9.17 -4.25
N VAL A 196 3.52 -9.04 -3.65
CA VAL A 196 3.79 -9.51 -2.29
C VAL A 196 3.35 -8.43 -1.31
N PHE A 197 2.18 -8.60 -0.73
CA PHE A 197 1.56 -7.59 0.14
C PHE A 197 0.68 -8.25 1.20
N ASN A 198 0.87 -7.87 2.45
CA ASN A 198 0.00 -8.28 3.55
C ASN A 198 -0.87 -7.08 3.95
N PRO A 199 -2.18 -7.08 3.62
CA PRO A 199 -3.05 -5.96 3.92
C PRO A 199 -3.29 -5.77 5.43
N LEU A 200 -2.94 -6.75 6.27
CA LEU A 200 -3.02 -6.68 7.72
C LEU A 200 -1.69 -6.27 8.38
N GLU A 201 -0.60 -6.14 7.61
CA GLU A 201 0.71 -5.79 8.14
C GLU A 201 0.78 -4.31 8.51
N GLN A 202 1.17 -4.07 9.77
CA GLN A 202 1.49 -2.74 10.28
C GLN A 202 3.00 -2.64 10.50
N VAL A 203 3.59 -1.55 10.04
CA VAL A 203 5.02 -1.27 10.13
C VAL A 203 5.26 -0.26 11.24
N LEU A 204 6.15 -0.61 12.16
CA LEU A 204 6.68 0.33 13.13
C LEU A 204 7.76 1.19 12.46
N LEU A 205 7.60 2.51 12.50
CA LEU A 205 8.51 3.45 11.83
C LEU A 205 9.56 4.06 12.75
N SER A 206 9.34 4.07 14.07
CA SER A 206 10.37 4.42 15.05
C SER A 206 10.00 3.90 16.43
N ASP A 207 10.97 3.32 17.14
CA ASP A 207 10.85 3.02 18.57
C ASP A 207 11.13 4.26 19.46
N ASP A 208 11.67 5.34 18.87
CA ASP A 208 12.47 6.33 19.58
C ASP A 208 12.10 7.80 19.31
N THR A 209 11.25 8.13 18.33
CA THR A 209 10.95 9.55 18.03
C THR A 209 10.12 10.24 19.13
N PHE A 210 9.40 9.49 19.98
CA PHE A 210 8.59 10.06 21.07
C PHE A 210 8.52 9.16 22.31
N ASN A 211 9.54 9.28 23.14
CA ASN A 211 9.58 8.99 24.57
C ASN A 211 10.11 7.63 25.06
N SER A 212 11.19 7.77 25.82
CA SER A 212 11.79 6.84 26.77
C SER A 212 10.82 6.42 27.88
N THR A 213 10.15 5.28 27.73
CA THR A 213 9.77 4.38 28.84
C THR A 213 9.20 3.07 28.28
N PRO A 214 9.76 1.89 28.61
CA PRO A 214 9.42 0.62 27.96
C PRO A 214 8.28 -0.13 28.68
N ILE A 215 7.18 0.55 29.03
CA ILE A 215 6.13 -0.04 29.87
C ILE A 215 4.75 0.37 29.33
N PHE A 216 4.21 -0.40 28.38
CA PHE A 216 2.82 -0.37 27.89
C PHE A 216 2.31 0.93 27.21
N GLY A 217 2.79 1.23 26.00
CA GLY A 217 2.09 2.20 25.16
C GLY A 217 2.74 2.38 23.80
N PHE A 218 2.30 1.62 22.79
CA PHE A 218 2.61 1.97 21.41
C PHE A 218 1.99 3.33 21.10
N ASN A 219 2.81 4.34 20.81
CA ASN A 219 2.33 5.63 20.37
C ASN A 219 1.53 5.45 19.08
N ALA A 220 0.31 6.00 19.01
CA ALA A 220 -0.57 5.86 17.85
C ALA A 220 0.01 6.46 16.54
N GLY A 221 1.17 7.14 16.60
CA GLY A 221 1.92 7.64 15.45
C GLY A 221 3.15 6.81 15.04
N THR A 222 3.52 5.76 15.77
CA THR A 222 4.70 4.93 15.43
C THR A 222 4.38 3.70 14.60
N ILE A 223 3.11 3.28 14.59
CA ILE A 223 2.62 2.13 13.82
C ILE A 223 1.77 2.67 12.66
N VAL A 224 2.16 2.36 11.42
CA VAL A 224 1.35 2.69 10.26
C VAL A 224 1.10 1.47 9.37
N PRO A 225 0.00 1.46 8.61
CA PRO A 225 -0.26 0.38 7.68
C PRO A 225 0.76 0.38 6.53
N SER A 226 1.17 -0.81 6.08
CA SER A 226 2.11 -0.94 4.96
C SER A 226 1.49 -0.46 3.65
N LEU A 227 2.27 0.21 2.79
CA LEU A 227 1.79 0.54 1.45
C LEU A 227 1.91 -0.67 0.52
N PRO A 228 0.92 -0.92 -0.34
CA PRO A 228 1.05 -1.94 -1.36
C PRO A 228 2.18 -1.58 -2.34
N PRO A 229 2.92 -2.58 -2.87
CA PRO A 229 3.92 -2.33 -3.88
C PRO A 229 3.26 -1.78 -5.15
N SER A 230 4.02 -1.03 -5.95
CA SER A 230 3.56 -0.62 -7.28
C SER A 230 3.44 -1.83 -8.19
N TYR A 231 2.47 -1.79 -9.09
CA TYR A 231 2.20 -2.88 -10.01
C TYR A 231 2.00 -2.36 -11.44
N PRO A 232 2.57 -3.06 -12.44
CA PRO A 232 2.41 -2.70 -13.83
C PRO A 232 1.09 -3.21 -14.39
N GLY A 233 0.56 -2.50 -15.39
CA GLY A 233 -0.57 -2.94 -16.20
C GLY A 233 -0.34 -2.71 -17.69
N THR A 234 -1.16 -3.36 -18.49
CA THR A 234 -1.19 -3.25 -19.94
C THR A 234 -2.54 -2.69 -20.36
N ILE A 235 -2.51 -1.72 -21.27
CA ILE A 235 -3.73 -1.17 -21.88
C ILE A 235 -4.12 -2.13 -23.00
N ILE A 236 -5.29 -2.74 -22.84
CA ILE A 236 -5.83 -3.76 -23.75
C ILE A 236 -6.84 -3.19 -24.74
N GLY A 237 -7.16 -1.91 -24.61
CA GLY A 237 -8.05 -1.19 -25.50
C GLY A 237 -8.56 0.10 -24.86
N GLY A 238 -9.54 0.70 -25.51
CA GLY A 238 -10.24 1.85 -24.98
C GLY A 238 -11.55 2.13 -25.71
N THR A 239 -12.30 3.08 -25.17
CA THR A 239 -13.60 3.53 -25.66
C THR A 239 -13.54 5.00 -26.05
N GLY A 240 -14.50 5.43 -26.90
CA GLY A 240 -14.57 6.82 -27.35
C GLY A 240 -13.32 7.25 -28.12
N LEU A 241 -12.66 8.32 -27.66
CA LEU A 241 -11.42 8.82 -28.27
C LEU A 241 -10.21 7.88 -28.10
N PHE A 242 -10.30 6.87 -27.23
CA PHE A 242 -9.22 5.91 -26.99
C PHE A 242 -9.44 4.55 -27.66
N VAL A 243 -10.35 4.46 -28.64
CA VAL A 243 -10.51 3.23 -29.43
C VAL A 243 -9.19 2.87 -30.11
N GLY A 244 -8.74 1.62 -29.94
CA GLY A 244 -7.46 1.15 -30.45
C GLY A 244 -6.24 1.59 -29.62
N ALA A 245 -6.44 2.17 -28.44
CA ALA A 245 -5.34 2.49 -27.54
C ALA A 245 -4.64 1.22 -27.04
N VAL A 246 -3.32 1.21 -27.14
CA VAL A 246 -2.42 0.18 -26.66
C VAL A 246 -1.28 0.86 -25.92
N GLY A 247 -0.76 0.21 -24.90
CA GLY A 247 0.31 0.75 -24.09
C GLY A 247 0.43 0.06 -22.75
N TYR A 248 1.07 0.73 -21.80
CA TYR A 248 1.27 0.21 -20.46
C TYR A 248 1.03 1.31 -19.43
N ILE A 249 0.73 0.86 -18.23
CA ILE A 249 0.62 1.73 -17.07
C ILE A 249 1.47 1.21 -15.91
N ASP A 250 1.77 2.09 -14.98
CA ASP A 250 2.38 1.76 -13.71
C ASP A 250 1.61 2.46 -12.60
N VAL A 251 1.02 1.67 -11.70
CA VAL A 251 0.21 2.17 -10.58
C VAL A 251 1.04 2.10 -9.31
N THR A 252 1.25 3.25 -8.69
CA THR A 252 1.99 3.37 -7.43
C THR A 252 1.11 3.99 -6.35
N THR A 253 0.85 3.27 -5.27
CA THR A 253 0.12 3.82 -4.12
C THR A 253 1.06 4.67 -3.27
N ILE A 254 0.70 5.94 -3.07
CA ILE A 254 1.46 6.92 -2.28
C ILE A 254 0.91 7.01 -0.86
N THR A 255 -0.42 6.98 -0.73
CA THR A 255 -1.13 7.06 0.56
C THR A 255 -2.25 6.04 0.55
N GLY A 256 -2.66 5.54 1.71
CA GLY A 256 -3.81 4.66 1.75
C GLY A 256 -4.34 4.34 3.14
N SER A 257 -5.43 3.59 3.13
CA SER A 257 -5.95 2.83 4.26
C SER A 257 -5.88 1.36 3.86
N THR A 258 -5.08 0.56 4.55
CA THR A 258 -4.97 -0.88 4.31
C THR A 258 -5.68 -1.61 5.44
N LEU A 259 -7.02 -1.60 5.41
CA LEU A 259 -7.94 -2.28 6.33
C LEU A 259 -7.68 -2.10 7.83
N THR A 260 -8.72 -1.73 8.59
CA THR A 260 -8.67 -1.71 10.06
C THR A 260 -7.96 -2.96 10.61
N PRO A 261 -6.84 -2.82 11.37
CA PRO A 261 -6.08 -3.98 11.85
C PRO A 261 -7.00 -4.94 12.60
N ALA A 262 -7.08 -6.20 12.16
CA ALA A 262 -7.98 -7.17 12.76
C ALA A 262 -7.50 -7.56 14.15
N SER A 263 -8.30 -7.29 15.20
CA SER A 263 -8.01 -7.79 16.55
C SER A 263 -8.80 -9.06 16.90
N LYS A 264 -10.00 -9.23 16.33
CA LYS A 264 -10.84 -10.45 16.37
C LYS A 264 -11.79 -10.48 15.18
N PHE A 265 -12.00 -11.65 14.55
CA PHE A 265 -13.03 -11.86 13.52
C PHE A 265 -14.38 -12.19 14.19
N THR A 266 -14.98 -11.19 14.83
CA THR A 266 -16.45 -11.16 14.91
C THR A 266 -16.98 -10.56 13.60
N GLU A 267 -18.28 -10.67 13.30
CA GLU A 267 -18.92 -10.11 12.07
C GLU A 267 -18.49 -8.66 11.73
N VAL A 268 -17.94 -7.94 12.71
CA VAL A 268 -17.20 -6.69 12.55
C VAL A 268 -15.73 -6.87 12.95
N ILE A 269 -14.81 -6.54 12.04
CA ILE A 269 -13.36 -6.46 12.32
C ILE A 269 -13.13 -5.26 13.25
N LYS A 270 -12.92 -5.51 14.54
CA LYS A 270 -12.58 -4.45 15.51
C LYS A 270 -11.09 -4.14 15.39
N ALA A 271 -10.74 -2.91 15.01
CA ALA A 271 -9.38 -2.40 15.14
C ALA A 271 -9.16 -1.66 16.45
N ARG A 272 -7.93 -1.77 16.98
CA ARG A 272 -7.46 -0.94 18.09
C ARG A 272 -7.31 0.53 17.69
N PHE A 273 -7.11 0.81 16.39
CA PHE A 273 -7.04 2.15 15.81
C PHE A 273 -7.79 2.16 14.46
N SER A 274 -8.75 3.08 14.29
CA SER A 274 -9.45 3.24 13.00
C SER A 274 -8.47 3.71 11.95
N GLN A 275 -8.31 2.95 10.87
CA GLN A 275 -7.61 3.46 9.70
C GLN A 275 -8.53 4.42 8.97
N ALA A 276 -7.97 5.57 8.62
CA ALA A 276 -8.70 6.63 7.93
C ALA A 276 -7.77 7.26 6.90
N GLY A 277 -8.35 8.05 6.00
CA GLY A 277 -7.62 8.75 4.97
C GLY A 277 -7.91 8.22 3.57
N TYR A 278 -7.36 8.93 2.60
CA TYR A 278 -7.59 8.72 1.18
C TYR A 278 -6.54 7.77 0.62
N ILE A 279 -6.98 6.90 -0.30
CA ILE A 279 -6.08 6.12 -1.12
C ILE A 279 -5.67 7.01 -2.29
N THR A 280 -4.39 7.37 -2.33
CA THR A 280 -3.83 8.18 -3.41
C THR A 280 -2.88 7.33 -4.23
N GLN A 281 -3.16 7.19 -5.52
CA GLN A 281 -2.35 6.43 -6.46
C GLN A 281 -1.81 7.34 -7.55
N LYS A 282 -0.52 7.23 -7.84
CA LYS A 282 0.07 7.81 -9.05
C LYS A 282 0.01 6.78 -10.16
N ILE A 283 -0.59 7.19 -11.28
CA ILE A 283 -0.76 6.36 -12.46
C ILE A 283 0.09 6.96 -13.57
N ASN A 284 1.16 6.29 -13.95
CA ASN A 284 1.94 6.68 -15.12
C ASN A 284 1.42 5.90 -16.33
N VAL A 285 1.06 6.59 -17.39
CA VAL A 285 0.43 6.01 -18.58
C VAL A 285 1.32 6.31 -19.78
N VAL A 286 1.60 5.28 -20.57
CA VAL A 286 2.31 5.40 -21.85
C VAL A 286 1.49 4.69 -22.94
N THR A 287 1.15 5.41 -24.01
CA THR A 287 0.21 4.96 -25.04
C THR A 287 0.61 5.39 -26.46
N ASN A 288 -0.05 4.79 -27.46
CA ASN A 288 -0.04 5.22 -28.86
C ASN A 288 -1.03 6.36 -29.17
N VAL A 289 -1.88 6.78 -28.23
CA VAL A 289 -2.96 7.78 -28.45
C VAL A 289 -2.74 8.99 -27.54
N PRO A 290 -2.94 10.24 -28.01
CA PRO A 290 -2.75 11.43 -27.19
C PRO A 290 -3.60 11.39 -25.91
N LEU A 291 -2.96 11.78 -24.80
CA LEU A 291 -3.57 11.79 -23.47
C LEU A 291 -3.96 13.23 -23.09
N PRO A 292 -5.21 13.50 -22.67
CA PRO A 292 -5.66 14.84 -22.28
C PRO A 292 -5.15 15.24 -20.90
N VAL A 293 -5.22 16.53 -20.57
CA VAL A 293 -4.87 17.02 -19.22
C VAL A 293 -6.05 16.72 -18.31
N ALA A 294 -5.76 16.29 -17.07
CA ALA A 294 -6.81 16.11 -16.07
C ALA A 294 -7.14 17.47 -15.43
N PRO A 295 -8.41 17.72 -15.07
CA PRO A 295 -8.83 18.96 -14.43
C PRO A 295 -8.45 19.04 -12.94
#